data_AF-A0A9X3RK90-F1
#
_entry.id   AF-A0A9X3RK90-F1
#
_cell.length_a   1.000
_cell.length_b   1.000
_cell.length_c   1.000
_cell.angle_alpha   90.00
_cell.angle_beta   90.00
_cell.angle_gamma   90.00
#
_symmetry.space_group_name_H-M   'P 1'
#
loop_
_entity.id
_entity.type
_entity.pdbx_description
1 polymer ?
#
loop_
_entity_poly.entity_id
_entity_poly.type
_entity_poly.pdbx_seq_one_letter_code
_entity_poly.pdbx_strand_id
1 'polypeptide(L)'
;MGDCNIEPTRAQALLCEFFDPETPQARVEEIRAIIQTCPENFARLKTEMEIRQIVRRCNCQDQAPEQLRQRIVRSISVTYYK
;
A
#
# COMPACT_ATOMS: atom_id res chain seq x y z
N MET A 1 29.40 0.23 12.52
CA MET A 1 28.13 0.93 12.23
C MET A 1 28.16 1.31 10.76
N GLY A 2 27.15 0.94 9.98
CA GLY A 2 27.12 1.23 8.54
C GLY A 2 26.59 2.64 8.32
N ASP A 3 27.47 3.57 7.96
CA ASP A 3 27.12 4.91 7.49
C ASP A 3 26.42 4.80 6.13
N CYS A 4 25.12 4.53 6.15
CA CYS A 4 24.30 4.75 4.98
C CYS A 4 24.10 6.26 4.84
N ASN A 5 24.79 6.87 3.88
CA ASN A 5 24.58 8.26 3.47
C ASN A 5 23.25 8.46 2.71
N ILE A 6 22.20 7.72 3.10
CA ILE A 6 20.86 7.94 2.57
C ILE A 6 20.14 8.82 3.58
N GLU A 7 19.97 10.08 3.19
CA GLU A 7 19.15 11.04 3.92
C GLU A 7 17.80 10.41 4.29
N PRO A 8 17.33 10.52 5.55
CA PRO A 8 16.10 9.87 6.01
C PRO A 8 14.88 10.27 5.18
N THR A 9 14.83 11.51 4.71
CA THR A 9 13.80 12.03 3.81
C THR A 9 13.81 11.31 2.45
N ARG A 10 14.99 10.99 1.92
CA ARG A 10 15.14 10.24 0.66
C ARG A 10 14.73 8.78 0.82
N ALA A 11 15.08 8.17 1.94
CA ALA A 11 14.61 6.81 2.27
C ALA A 11 13.08 6.77 2.37
N GLN A 12 12.45 7.78 2.98
CA GLN A 12 10.99 7.87 3.06
C GLN A 12 10.35 8.03 1.68
N ALA A 13 10.89 8.89 0.81
CA ALA A 13 10.38 9.06 -0.56
C ALA A 13 10.42 7.73 -1.35
N LEU A 14 11.56 7.03 -1.28
CA LEU A 14 11.72 5.71 -1.90
C LEU A 14 10.72 4.68 -1.36
N LEU A 15 10.48 4.67 -0.04
CA LEU A 15 9.47 3.80 0.57
C LEU A 15 8.06 4.14 0.07
N CYS A 16 7.72 5.43 -0.04
CA CYS A 16 6.44 5.85 -0.59
C CYS A 16 6.26 5.36 -2.03
N GLU A 17 7.26 5.55 -2.89
CA GLU A 17 7.27 5.04 -4.28
C GLU A 17 7.17 3.51 -4.30
N PHE A 18 7.89 2.80 -3.42
CA PHE A 18 7.83 1.33 -3.35
C PHE A 18 6.43 0.80 -3.04
N PHE A 19 5.66 1.53 -2.22
CA PHE A 19 4.30 1.15 -1.83
C PHE A 19 3.21 1.74 -2.74
N ASP A 20 3.59 2.54 -3.71
CA ASP A 20 2.66 3.18 -4.63
C ASP A 20 2.19 2.17 -5.69
N PRO A 21 0.88 1.97 -5.87
CA PRO A 21 0.34 0.99 -6.80
C PRO A 21 0.55 1.36 -8.28
N GLU A 22 0.88 2.61 -8.58
CA GLU A 22 1.18 3.09 -9.94
C GLU A 22 2.67 2.90 -10.29
N THR A 23 3.51 2.50 -9.31
CA THR A 23 4.94 2.30 -9.53
C THR A 23 5.21 1.00 -10.29
N PRO A 24 5.93 1.06 -11.42
CA PRO A 24 6.22 -0.12 -12.23
C PRO A 24 7.18 -1.08 -11.51
N GLN A 25 7.02 -2.37 -11.74
CA GLN A 25 7.77 -3.43 -11.05
C GLN A 25 9.29 -3.26 -11.15
N ALA A 26 9.81 -2.82 -12.31
CA ALA A 26 11.23 -2.54 -12.49
C ALA A 26 11.74 -1.48 -11.49
N ARG A 27 10.96 -0.44 -11.20
CA ARG A 27 11.32 0.60 -10.22
C ARG A 27 11.25 0.09 -8.80
N VAL A 28 10.28 -0.76 -8.49
CA VAL A 28 10.16 -1.42 -7.18
C VAL A 28 11.41 -2.25 -6.88
N GLU A 29 11.96 -2.96 -7.86
CA GLU A 29 13.19 -3.74 -7.70
C GLU A 29 14.43 -2.86 -7.51
N GLU A 30 14.56 -1.76 -8.25
CA GLU A 30 15.63 -0.77 -8.07
C GLU A 30 15.60 -0.17 -6.65
N ILE A 31 14.42 0.26 -6.20
CA ILE A 31 14.22 0.82 -4.87
C ILE A 31 14.57 -0.20 -3.78
N ARG A 32 14.20 -1.47 -3.97
CA ARG A 32 14.55 -2.55 -3.04
C ARG A 32 16.07 -2.71 -2.89
N ALA A 33 16.82 -2.69 -3.99
CA ALA A 33 18.29 -2.80 -3.96
C ALA A 33 18.92 -1.62 -3.21
N ILE A 34 18.42 -0.41 -3.43
CA ILE A 34 18.89 0.81 -2.73
C ILE A 34 18.62 0.70 -1.22
N ILE A 35 17.43 0.25 -0.81
CA ILE A 35 17.06 0.12 0.60
C ILE A 35 17.85 -1.01 1.27
N GLN A 36 18.10 -2.13 0.58
CA GLN A 36 18.89 -3.27 1.09
C GLN A 36 20.36 -2.92 1.34
N THR A 37 20.88 -1.89 0.68
CA THR A 37 22.23 -1.39 0.94
C THR A 37 22.37 -0.85 2.37
N CYS A 38 21.24 -0.56 3.04
CA CYS A 38 21.23 -0.06 4.40
C CYS A 38 20.39 -0.92 5.38
N PRO A 39 21.00 -1.48 6.44
CA PRO A 39 20.28 -2.32 7.40
C PRO A 39 19.20 -1.55 8.18
N GLU A 40 19.41 -0.26 8.48
CA GLU A 40 18.43 0.55 9.22
C GLU A 40 17.19 0.88 8.37
N ASN A 41 17.39 1.23 7.10
CA ASN A 41 16.27 1.48 6.18
C ASN A 41 15.53 0.18 5.83
N PHE A 42 16.25 -0.94 5.74
CA PHE A 42 15.63 -2.25 5.56
C PHE A 42 14.76 -2.67 6.76
N ALA A 43 15.22 -2.43 7.99
CA ALA A 43 14.43 -2.67 9.18
C ALA A 43 13.14 -1.84 9.19
N ARG A 44 13.20 -0.55 8.82
CA ARG A 44 12.01 0.30 8.67
C ARG A 44 11.06 -0.19 7.58
N LEU A 45 11.58 -0.58 6.41
CA LEU A 45 10.78 -1.15 5.33
C LEU A 45 10.01 -2.39 5.81
N LYS A 46 10.67 -3.29 6.53
CA LYS A 46 10.04 -4.51 7.05
C LYS A 46 8.88 -4.18 7.99
N THR A 47 9.09 -3.28 8.94
CA THR A 47 8.04 -2.84 9.87
C THR A 47 6.86 -2.21 9.13
N GLU A 48 7.12 -1.34 8.15
CA GLU A 48 6.07 -0.72 7.32
C GLU A 48 5.28 -1.75 6.50
N MET A 49 5.95 -2.77 5.96
CA MET A 49 5.28 -3.88 5.27
C MET A 49 4.37 -4.67 6.21
N GLU A 50 4.84 -4.99 7.42
CA GLU A 50 4.05 -5.71 8.43
C GLU A 50 2.82 -4.89 8.85
N ILE A 51 2.98 -3.59 9.12
CA ILE A 51 1.87 -2.68 9.44
C ILE A 51 0.87 -2.61 8.27
N ARG A 52 1.35 -2.42 7.03
CA ARG A 52 0.47 -2.38 5.85
C ARG A 52 -0.26 -3.69 5.61
N GLN A 53 0.37 -4.84 5.88
CA GLN A 53 -0.30 -6.14 5.82
C GLN A 53 -1.39 -6.25 6.89
N ILE A 54 -1.15 -5.76 8.11
CA ILE A 54 -2.16 -5.71 9.17
C ILE A 54 -3.33 -4.79 8.77
N VAL A 55 -3.04 -3.58 8.28
CA VAL A 55 -4.07 -2.62 7.82
C VAL A 55 -4.87 -3.19 6.64
N ARG A 56 -4.20 -3.83 5.67
CA ARG A 56 -4.88 -4.52 4.55
C ARG A 56 -5.79 -5.64 5.05
N ARG A 57 -5.38 -6.41 6.06
CA ARG A 57 -6.22 -7.45 6.69
C ARG A 57 -7.42 -6.83 7.41
N CYS A 58 -7.26 -5.69 8.07
CA CYS A 58 -8.39 -4.94 8.65
C CYS A 58 -9.35 -4.41 7.59
N ASN A 59 -8.88 -4.10 6.39
CA ASN A 59 -9.72 -3.63 5.28
C ASN A 59 -10.54 -4.77 4.60
N CYS A 60 -10.52 -5.98 5.15
CA CYS A 60 -11.27 -7.15 4.67
C CYS A 60 -12.43 -7.58 5.60
N GLN A 61 -12.89 -6.73 6.53
CA GLN A 61 -14.06 -7.04 7.38
C GLN A 61 -15.18 -5.98 7.35
N ASP A 62 -15.37 -5.31 6.22
CA ASP A 62 -16.73 -4.86 5.87
C ASP A 62 -16.92 -4.99 4.36
N GLN A 63 -16.92 -6.23 3.91
CA GLN A 63 -17.62 -6.57 2.68
C GLN A 63 -19.07 -6.16 2.92
N ALA A 64 -19.47 -5.01 2.38
CA ALA A 64 -20.81 -4.46 2.55
C ALA A 64 -21.83 -5.60 2.43
N PRO A 65 -22.70 -5.82 3.43
CA PRO A 65 -23.60 -6.96 3.48
C PRO A 65 -24.27 -7.15 2.12
N GLU A 66 -24.27 -8.36 1.56
CA GLU A 66 -24.84 -8.58 0.21
C GLU A 66 -26.27 -8.06 0.09
N GLN A 67 -27.02 -8.04 1.20
CA GLN A 67 -28.34 -7.43 1.29
C GLN A 67 -28.37 -5.92 0.99
N LEU A 68 -27.35 -5.16 1.41
CA LEU A 68 -27.19 -3.74 1.10
C LEU A 68 -26.82 -3.53 -0.37
N ARG A 69 -25.93 -4.36 -0.93
CA ARG A 69 -25.59 -4.32 -2.37
C ARG A 69 -26.83 -4.58 -3.24
N GLN A 70 -27.64 -5.59 -2.90
CA GLN A 70 -28.86 -5.90 -3.64
C GLN A 70 -29.91 -4.78 -3.54
N ARG A 71 -30.07 -4.15 -2.37
CA ARG A 71 -30.99 -3.01 -2.20
C ARG A 71 -30.59 -1.80 -3.05
N ILE A 72 -29.31 -1.46 -3.08
CA ILE A 72 -28.83 -0.27 -3.81
C ILE A 72 -28.97 -0.47 -5.32
N VAL A 73 -28.56 -1.63 -5.87
CA VAL A 73 -28.72 -1.95 -7.30
C VAL A 73 -30.18 -1.86 -7.73
N ARG A 74 -31.10 -2.42 -6.94
CA ARG A 74 -32.55 -2.39 -7.25
C ARG A 74 -33.13 -0.97 -7.20
N SER A 75 -32.61 -0.11 -6.33
CA SER A 75 -33.08 1.28 -6.18
C SER A 75 -32.61 2.18 -7.32
N ILE A 76 -31.42 1.94 -7.86
CA ILE A 76 -30.85 2.71 -8.98
C ILE A 76 -31.57 2.40 -10.30
N SER A 77 -31.95 1.14 -10.53
CA SER A 77 -32.67 0.74 -11.74
C SER A 77 -34.08 1.33 -11.86
N VAL A 78 -34.72 1.68 -10.74
CA VAL A 78 -36.06 2.30 -10.75
C VAL A 78 -36.00 3.79 -11.12
N THR A 79 -34.89 4.46 -10.85
CA THR A 79 -34.74 5.90 -11.12
C THR A 79 -34.39 6.21 -12.58
N TYR A 80 -33.95 5.22 -13.37
CA TYR A 80 -33.63 5.40 -14.80
C TYR A 80 -34.81 5.11 -15.76
N TYR A 81 -35.98 4.74 -15.23
CA TYR A 81 -37.22 4.55 -16.01
C TYR A 81 -38.31 5.55 -15.59
N LYS A 82 -37.97 6.84 -15.52
CA LYS A 82 -38.98 7.89 -15.50
C LYS A 82 -38.55 9.09 -16.32
#